data_AF-A0A8S3HCH6-F1
#
_entry.id   AF-A0A8S3HCH6-F1
#
_cell.length_a   1.000
_cell.length_b   1.000
_cell.length_c   1.000
_cell.angle_alpha   90.00
_cell.angle_beta   90.00
_cell.angle_gamma   90.00
#
_symmetry.space_group_name_H-M   'P 1'
#
loop_
_entity.id
_entity.type
_entity.pdbx_description
1 polymer ?
#
loop_
_entity_poly.entity_id
_entity_poly.type
_entity_poly.pdbx_seq_one_letter_code
_entity_poly.pdbx_strand_id
1 'polypeptide(L)'
;MLPPHWGRDRMANWFGGSEHQARHSVELRTAGGVFSKPEDQRGNKSLDEQIELAVHNFYTSDEVSRETSYKKQVIHPPPSRKPVPLRFLHSNIGETYQQFKSKYINIEISRSKFSSLRPVWVRDQIAHESCMCIYHENADLVLQGISKSLHHLVSMKNLIEETVCTSPSEFCYYRQCVNCRQLKASDILSDGIDIEIEDSASWSIWKKLNSRYELLHLTGTFRALLEEIDSLWSNFIIHNFYTREQRDYIALIKETSTITTFEV
;
A
#
# COMPACT_ATOMS: atom_id res chain seq x y z
N MET A 1 -39.26 22.68 -19.44
CA MET A 1 -39.63 23.63 -20.52
C MET A 1 -39.42 25.03 -19.98
N LEU A 2 -38.60 25.87 -20.63
CA LEU A 2 -38.25 27.20 -20.11
C LEU A 2 -39.15 28.30 -20.70
N PRO A 3 -39.81 29.14 -19.88
CA PRO A 3 -40.67 30.21 -20.35
C PRO A 3 -39.94 31.25 -21.23
N PRO A 4 -40.51 31.68 -22.37
CA PRO A 4 -39.85 32.57 -23.34
C PRO A 4 -39.58 33.98 -22.82
N HIS A 5 -40.41 34.45 -21.90
CA HIS A 5 -40.42 35.84 -21.40
C HIS A 5 -39.66 36.02 -20.08
N TRP A 6 -38.96 34.99 -19.59
CA TRP A 6 -38.21 35.08 -18.33
C TRP A 6 -36.76 35.51 -18.57
N GLY A 7 -36.28 36.42 -17.72
CA GLY A 7 -34.87 36.82 -17.66
C GLY A 7 -33.99 35.71 -17.06
N ARG A 8 -32.69 35.73 -17.41
CA ARG A 8 -31.71 34.68 -17.04
C ARG A 8 -31.62 34.45 -15.54
N ASP A 9 -31.57 35.51 -14.74
CA ASP A 9 -31.47 35.43 -13.28
C ASP A 9 -32.71 34.81 -12.64
N ARG A 10 -33.90 35.17 -13.14
CA ARG A 10 -35.17 34.58 -12.71
C ARG A 10 -35.19 33.08 -13.03
N MET A 11 -34.67 32.68 -14.20
CA MET A 11 -34.59 31.27 -14.58
C MET A 11 -33.60 30.49 -13.70
N ALA A 12 -32.39 31.03 -13.47
CA ALA A 12 -31.39 30.41 -12.61
C ALA A 12 -31.92 30.18 -11.19
N ASN A 13 -32.50 31.23 -10.59
CA ASN A 13 -33.02 31.18 -9.22
C ASN A 13 -34.25 30.26 -9.09
N TRP A 14 -35.18 30.29 -10.05
CA TRP A 14 -36.41 29.48 -9.99
C TRP A 14 -36.15 27.98 -10.17
N PHE A 15 -35.26 27.62 -11.09
CA PHE A 15 -34.94 26.21 -11.38
C PHE A 15 -33.75 25.69 -10.56
N GLY A 16 -33.18 26.51 -9.67
CA GLY A 16 -32.02 26.12 -8.85
C GLY A 16 -30.75 25.83 -9.64
N GLY A 17 -30.60 26.47 -10.81
CA GLY A 17 -29.45 26.30 -11.71
C GLY A 17 -28.48 27.48 -11.66
N SER A 18 -27.33 27.33 -12.31
CA SER A 18 -26.37 28.42 -12.51
C SER A 18 -26.80 29.38 -13.63
N GLU A 19 -26.30 30.62 -13.60
CA GLU A 19 -26.50 31.59 -14.68
C GLU A 19 -26.01 31.03 -16.03
N HIS A 20 -24.89 30.27 -16.02
CA HIS A 20 -24.36 29.60 -17.19
C HIS A 20 -25.36 28.61 -17.80
N GLN A 21 -26.00 27.78 -16.97
CA GLN A 21 -27.03 26.83 -17.42
C GLN A 21 -28.26 27.56 -17.97
N ALA A 22 -28.67 28.66 -17.33
CA ALA A 22 -29.79 29.48 -17.80
C ALA A 22 -29.48 30.12 -19.17
N ARG A 23 -28.27 30.66 -19.35
CA ARG A 23 -27.81 31.21 -20.63
C ARG A 23 -27.76 30.15 -21.73
N HIS A 24 -27.11 29.02 -21.47
CA HIS A 24 -26.98 27.93 -22.42
C HIS A 24 -28.34 27.37 -22.84
N SER A 25 -29.29 27.27 -21.90
CA SER A 25 -30.63 26.79 -22.21
C SER A 25 -31.45 27.78 -23.06
N VAL A 26 -31.22 29.09 -22.92
CA VAL A 26 -31.81 30.10 -23.82
C VAL A 26 -31.23 30.00 -25.22
N GLU A 27 -29.91 29.82 -25.33
CA GLU A 27 -29.23 29.60 -26.61
C GLU A 27 -29.78 28.35 -27.32
N LEU A 28 -29.88 27.21 -26.62
CA LEU A 28 -30.45 25.97 -27.15
C LEU A 28 -31.89 26.16 -27.64
N ARG A 29 -32.74 26.84 -26.85
CA ARG A 29 -34.12 27.14 -27.24
C ARG A 29 -34.19 28.02 -28.48
N THR A 30 -33.28 28.99 -28.61
CA THR A 30 -33.26 29.95 -29.73
C THR A 30 -32.78 29.26 -31.01
N ALA A 31 -31.80 28.36 -30.90
CA ALA A 31 -31.21 27.65 -32.02
C ALA A 31 -32.11 26.53 -32.59
N GLY A 32 -32.82 25.76 -31.75
CA GLY A 32 -33.62 24.62 -32.22
C GLY A 32 -34.99 24.46 -31.55
N GLY A 33 -35.52 25.51 -30.95
CA GLY A 33 -36.88 25.53 -30.41
C GLY A 33 -37.04 24.93 -29.00
N VAL A 34 -38.27 24.90 -28.51
CA VAL A 34 -38.63 24.58 -27.11
C VAL A 34 -38.28 23.14 -26.69
N PHE A 35 -38.15 22.24 -27.66
CA PHE A 35 -37.81 20.83 -27.44
C PHE A 35 -36.35 20.49 -27.79
N SER A 36 -35.52 21.49 -28.07
CA SER A 36 -34.10 21.25 -28.27
C SER A 36 -33.45 20.71 -27.02
N LYS A 37 -32.68 19.65 -27.22
CA LYS A 37 -31.82 19.06 -26.19
C LYS A 37 -30.39 19.52 -26.44
N PRO A 38 -29.57 19.69 -25.40
CA PRO A 38 -28.13 19.82 -25.61
C PRO A 38 -27.65 18.61 -26.41
N GLU A 39 -26.62 18.80 -27.25
CA GLU A 39 -25.92 17.66 -27.80
C GLU A 39 -25.42 16.82 -26.63
N ASP A 40 -25.79 15.54 -26.59
CA ASP A 40 -25.14 14.60 -25.69
C ASP A 40 -23.66 14.65 -26.05
N GLN A 41 -22.84 15.20 -25.15
CA GLN A 41 -21.40 15.06 -25.29
C GLN A 41 -21.14 13.57 -25.32
N ARG A 42 -20.86 13.03 -26.52
CA ARG A 42 -20.53 11.63 -26.70
C ARG A 42 -19.50 11.31 -25.64
N GLY A 43 -19.84 10.38 -24.74
CA GLY A 43 -18.94 9.95 -23.68
C GLY A 43 -17.56 9.67 -24.26
N ASN A 44 -16.52 9.92 -23.46
CA ASN A 44 -15.09 9.76 -23.77
C ASN A 44 -14.84 8.91 -25.02
N LYS A 45 -14.22 9.51 -26.06
CA LYS A 45 -13.75 8.78 -27.25
C LYS A 45 -13.18 7.43 -26.82
N SER A 46 -13.58 6.34 -27.47
CA SER A 46 -13.04 5.02 -27.14
C SER A 46 -11.53 5.10 -27.27
N LEU A 47 -10.83 4.63 -26.25
CA LEU A 47 -9.38 4.56 -26.27
C LEU A 47 -8.98 3.56 -27.38
N ASP A 48 -7.81 3.75 -27.97
CA ASP A 48 -7.31 2.80 -28.94
C ASP A 48 -7.10 1.42 -28.28
N GLU A 49 -7.50 0.37 -28.98
CA GLU A 49 -7.49 -1.00 -28.45
C GLU A 49 -6.07 -1.45 -28.10
N GLN A 50 -5.06 -0.95 -28.83
CA GLN A 50 -3.65 -1.22 -28.53
C GLN A 50 -3.23 -0.64 -27.17
N ILE A 51 -3.74 0.53 -26.81
CA ILE A 51 -3.45 1.16 -25.52
C ILE A 51 -4.12 0.36 -24.41
N GLU A 52 -5.37 -0.08 -24.60
CA GLU A 52 -6.06 -0.91 -23.60
C GLU A 52 -5.31 -2.24 -23.38
N LEU A 53 -4.83 -2.88 -24.44
CA LEU A 53 -4.01 -4.09 -24.36
C LEU A 53 -2.66 -3.83 -23.67
N ALA A 54 -1.99 -2.71 -23.96
CA ALA A 54 -0.73 -2.35 -23.31
C ALA A 54 -0.92 -2.14 -21.79
N VAL A 55 -1.99 -1.48 -21.37
CA VAL A 55 -2.33 -1.29 -19.96
C VAL A 55 -2.66 -2.65 -19.30
N HIS A 56 -3.43 -3.50 -19.98
CA HIS A 56 -3.76 -4.84 -19.48
C HIS A 56 -2.51 -5.71 -19.28
N ASN A 57 -1.60 -5.71 -20.25
CA ASN A 57 -0.34 -6.44 -20.19
C ASN A 57 0.58 -5.88 -19.10
N PHE A 58 0.62 -4.56 -18.94
CA PHE A 58 1.39 -3.94 -17.86
C PHE A 58 0.88 -4.37 -16.47
N TYR A 59 -0.43 -4.35 -16.24
CA TYR A 59 -1.01 -4.83 -14.98
C TYR A 59 -0.75 -6.31 -14.71
N THR A 60 -0.64 -7.13 -15.76
CA THR A 60 -0.43 -8.58 -15.66
C THR A 60 1.07 -8.95 -15.61
N SER A 61 1.96 -7.98 -15.77
CA SER A 61 3.41 -8.21 -15.67
C SER A 61 3.82 -8.59 -14.25
N ASP A 62 4.71 -9.58 -14.13
CA ASP A 62 5.32 -9.98 -12.86
C ASP A 62 6.20 -8.87 -12.25
N GLU A 63 6.57 -7.85 -13.03
CA GLU A 63 7.24 -6.64 -12.51
C GLU A 63 6.30 -5.78 -11.63
N VAL A 64 5.01 -5.76 -11.95
CA VAL A 64 4.03 -4.78 -11.41
C VAL A 64 3.04 -5.44 -10.45
N SER A 65 2.70 -6.70 -10.70
CA SER A 65 1.81 -7.48 -9.86
C SER A 65 2.33 -8.90 -9.67
N ARG A 66 1.89 -9.58 -8.61
CA ARG A 66 2.23 -10.99 -8.35
C ARG A 66 0.99 -11.85 -8.25
N GLU A 67 1.10 -13.08 -8.73
CA GLU A 67 0.07 -14.11 -8.51
C GLU A 67 0.04 -14.60 -7.06
N THR A 68 -1.16 -14.89 -6.59
CA THR A 68 -1.36 -15.58 -5.32
C THR A 68 -0.83 -17.01 -5.39
N SER A 69 -0.13 -17.46 -4.35
CA SER A 69 0.26 -18.86 -4.21
C SER A 69 -0.91 -19.77 -3.81
N TYR A 70 -2.06 -19.19 -3.43
CA TYR A 70 -3.21 -19.94 -2.96
C TYR A 70 -4.10 -20.40 -4.12
N LYS A 71 -4.00 -21.69 -4.48
CA LYS A 71 -4.70 -22.33 -5.63
C LYS A 71 -6.23 -22.15 -5.63
N LYS A 72 -6.88 -21.84 -4.50
CA LYS A 72 -8.34 -21.61 -4.46
C LYS A 72 -8.74 -20.16 -4.74
N GLN A 73 -7.81 -19.21 -4.79
CA GLN A 73 -8.08 -17.81 -5.14
C GLN A 73 -7.99 -17.61 -6.65
N VAL A 74 -9.06 -18.01 -7.33
CA VAL A 74 -9.20 -17.97 -8.78
C VAL A 74 -10.48 -17.23 -9.14
N ILE A 75 -10.41 -16.36 -10.14
CA ILE A 75 -11.56 -15.64 -10.68
C ILE A 75 -11.88 -16.19 -12.07
N HIS A 76 -13.17 -16.22 -12.41
CA HIS A 76 -13.65 -16.64 -13.72
C HIS A 76 -14.19 -15.41 -14.48
N PRO A 77 -13.32 -14.61 -15.10
CA PRO A 77 -13.75 -13.42 -15.82
C PRO A 77 -14.59 -13.80 -17.05
N PRO A 78 -15.73 -13.12 -17.31
CA PRO A 78 -16.38 -13.19 -18.61
C PRO A 78 -15.48 -12.56 -19.69
N PRO A 79 -15.58 -12.97 -20.97
CA PRO A 79 -16.53 -13.93 -21.54
C PRO A 79 -16.05 -15.40 -21.52
N SER A 80 -14.75 -15.65 -21.31
CA SER A 80 -14.17 -16.98 -21.46
C SER A 80 -14.44 -17.92 -20.28
N ARG A 81 -14.78 -17.38 -19.09
CA ARG A 81 -14.95 -18.09 -17.82
C ARG A 81 -13.77 -19.00 -17.44
N LYS A 82 -12.61 -18.83 -18.09
CA LYS A 82 -11.40 -19.58 -17.76
C LYS A 82 -10.92 -19.17 -16.36
N PRO A 83 -10.49 -20.13 -15.53
CA PRO A 83 -9.91 -19.81 -14.22
C PRO A 83 -8.63 -18.99 -14.41
N VAL A 84 -8.60 -17.77 -13.86
CA VAL A 84 -7.41 -16.91 -13.81
C VAL A 84 -7.02 -16.70 -12.34
N PRO A 85 -5.76 -16.92 -11.94
CA PRO A 85 -5.30 -16.70 -10.58
C PRO A 85 -5.43 -15.22 -10.18
N LEU A 86 -5.77 -14.98 -8.91
CA LEU A 86 -5.79 -13.62 -8.37
C LEU A 86 -4.38 -13.04 -8.32
N ARG A 87 -4.24 -11.78 -8.73
CA ARG A 87 -2.99 -11.01 -8.71
C ARG A 87 -3.09 -9.80 -7.79
N PHE A 88 -1.98 -9.45 -7.17
CA PHE A 88 -1.85 -8.30 -6.26
C PHE A 88 -0.78 -7.35 -6.77
N LEU A 89 -1.08 -6.05 -6.81
CA LEU A 89 -0.10 -5.02 -7.15
C LEU A 89 0.99 -4.95 -6.08
N HIS A 90 2.24 -4.72 -6.50
CA HIS A 90 3.36 -4.44 -5.58
C HIS A 90 3.21 -3.07 -4.90
N SER A 91 2.67 -2.10 -5.63
CA SER A 91 2.53 -0.71 -5.21
C SER A 91 1.09 -0.23 -5.29
N ASN A 92 0.79 0.95 -4.75
CA ASN A 92 -0.53 1.54 -4.91
C ASN A 92 -0.79 1.93 -6.39
N ILE A 93 -2.06 2.18 -6.74
CA ILE A 93 -2.46 2.50 -8.13
C ILE A 93 -1.77 3.78 -8.64
N GLY A 94 -1.53 4.75 -7.75
CA GLY A 94 -0.89 6.02 -8.11
C GLY A 94 0.57 5.85 -8.53
N GLU A 95 1.35 5.11 -7.75
CA GLU A 95 2.73 4.73 -8.04
C GLU A 95 2.81 3.85 -9.29
N THR A 96 1.91 2.88 -9.40
CA THR A 96 1.82 1.99 -10.58
C THR A 96 1.58 2.79 -11.87
N TYR A 97 0.73 3.83 -11.80
CA TYR A 97 0.48 4.73 -12.93
C TYR A 97 1.73 5.56 -13.29
N GLN A 98 2.50 6.02 -12.31
CA GLN A 98 3.76 6.71 -12.57
C GLN A 98 4.77 5.79 -13.27
N GLN A 99 4.91 4.55 -12.79
CA GLN A 99 5.75 3.53 -13.45
C GLN A 99 5.32 3.28 -14.90
N PHE A 100 4.01 3.19 -15.16
CA PHE A 100 3.47 3.04 -16.51
C PHE A 100 3.87 4.22 -17.40
N LYS A 101 3.73 5.47 -16.92
CA LYS A 101 4.12 6.67 -17.65
C LYS A 101 5.62 6.74 -17.93
N SER A 102 6.45 6.29 -17.00
CA SER A 102 7.91 6.20 -17.19
C SER A 102 8.29 5.17 -18.25
N LYS A 103 7.58 4.03 -18.32
CA LYS A 103 7.85 2.96 -19.29
C LYS A 103 7.27 3.25 -20.68
N TYR A 104 6.11 3.91 -20.74
CA TYR A 104 5.37 4.21 -21.97
C TYR A 104 5.15 5.72 -22.14
N ILE A 105 6.24 6.43 -22.44
CA ILE A 105 6.26 7.90 -22.58
C ILE A 105 5.29 8.38 -23.68
N ASN A 106 5.13 7.60 -24.75
CA ASN A 106 4.31 7.95 -25.91
C ASN A 106 2.80 7.68 -25.73
N ILE A 107 2.38 7.11 -24.60
CA ILE A 107 0.98 6.77 -24.36
C ILE A 107 0.31 7.85 -23.50
N GLU A 108 -0.62 8.58 -24.11
CA GLU A 108 -1.47 9.54 -23.42
C GLU A 108 -2.73 8.85 -22.85
N ILE A 109 -2.67 8.54 -21.55
CA ILE A 109 -3.81 8.04 -20.79
C ILE A 109 -3.91 8.80 -19.47
N SER A 110 -5.15 9.07 -19.02
CA SER A 110 -5.41 9.67 -17.71
C SER A 110 -5.36 8.62 -16.59
N ARG A 111 -5.02 9.04 -15.36
CA ARG A 111 -4.99 8.15 -14.20
C ARG A 111 -6.34 7.46 -13.96
N SER A 112 -7.45 8.16 -14.13
CA SER A 112 -8.79 7.59 -13.95
C SER A 112 -9.10 6.51 -14.99
N LYS A 113 -8.76 6.73 -16.26
CA LYS A 113 -8.95 5.72 -17.31
C LYS A 113 -8.01 4.53 -17.12
N PHE A 114 -6.75 4.77 -16.77
CA PHE A 114 -5.78 3.72 -16.41
C PHE A 114 -6.32 2.82 -15.28
N SER A 115 -6.79 3.42 -14.18
CA SER A 115 -7.37 2.68 -13.06
C SER A 115 -8.63 1.89 -13.45
N SER A 116 -9.44 2.40 -14.38
CA SER A 116 -10.65 1.70 -14.85
C SER A 116 -10.36 0.50 -15.76
N LEU A 117 -9.21 0.51 -16.45
CA LEU A 117 -8.77 -0.58 -17.33
C LEU A 117 -8.09 -1.73 -16.57
N ARG A 118 -7.97 -1.61 -15.24
CA ARG A 118 -7.41 -2.65 -14.40
C ARG A 118 -8.23 -3.94 -14.52
N PRO A 119 -7.60 -5.10 -14.82
CA PRO A 119 -8.30 -6.37 -14.87
C PRO A 119 -8.93 -6.72 -13.51
N VAL A 120 -10.10 -7.35 -13.53
CA VAL A 120 -10.88 -7.68 -12.31
C VAL A 120 -10.11 -8.59 -11.35
N TRP A 121 -9.20 -9.41 -11.88
CA TRP A 121 -8.36 -10.31 -11.09
C TRP A 121 -7.07 -9.66 -10.57
N VAL A 122 -6.83 -8.37 -10.81
CA VAL A 122 -5.71 -7.62 -10.25
C VAL A 122 -6.24 -6.69 -9.15
N ARG A 123 -5.81 -6.92 -7.91
CA ARG A 123 -6.23 -6.13 -6.73
C ARG A 123 -5.11 -5.22 -6.23
N ASP A 124 -5.52 -4.09 -5.66
CA ASP A 124 -4.69 -3.10 -4.97
C ASP A 124 -4.38 -3.47 -3.52
N GLN A 125 -4.65 -4.70 -3.12
CA GLN A 125 -4.28 -5.16 -1.80
C GLN A 125 -2.77 -5.33 -1.78
N ILE A 126 -2.08 -4.42 -1.09
CA ILE A 126 -0.66 -4.54 -0.76
C ILE A 126 -0.52 -5.91 -0.14
N ALA A 127 0.06 -6.82 -0.90
CA ALA A 127 0.30 -8.14 -0.38
C ALA A 127 1.51 -7.95 0.53
N HIS A 128 1.24 -7.63 1.80
CA HIS A 128 2.18 -7.12 2.79
C HIS A 128 3.60 -7.63 2.52
N GLU A 129 4.47 -6.75 2.04
CA GLU A 129 5.90 -7.05 1.90
C GLU A 129 6.56 -7.19 3.28
N SER A 130 5.86 -6.74 4.32
CA SER A 130 6.19 -6.92 5.73
C SER A 130 5.46 -8.13 6.33
N CYS A 131 6.15 -8.84 7.22
CA CYS A 131 5.52 -9.87 8.06
C CYS A 131 4.46 -9.21 8.96
N MET A 132 3.24 -9.71 8.95
CA MET A 132 2.17 -9.32 9.91
C MET A 132 2.19 -10.17 11.19
N CYS A 133 3.32 -10.78 11.49
CA CYS A 133 3.50 -11.56 12.69
C CYS A 133 3.62 -10.65 13.91
N ILE A 134 3.27 -11.21 15.06
CA ILE A 134 3.38 -10.49 16.35
C ILE A 134 4.79 -9.95 16.63
N TYR A 135 5.84 -10.59 16.12
CA TYR A 135 7.22 -10.13 16.30
C TYR A 135 7.46 -8.78 15.63
N HIS A 136 7.10 -8.65 14.35
CA HIS A 136 7.23 -7.37 13.62
C HIS A 136 6.23 -6.34 14.11
N GLU A 137 4.97 -6.74 14.34
CA GLU A 137 3.94 -5.82 14.77
C GLU A 137 4.24 -5.21 16.16
N ASN A 138 4.65 -6.02 17.14
CA ASN A 138 4.98 -5.49 18.47
C ASN A 138 6.27 -4.66 18.46
N ALA A 139 7.29 -5.07 17.71
CA ALA A 139 8.51 -4.27 17.59
C ALA A 139 8.20 -2.90 16.96
N ASP A 140 7.36 -2.86 15.92
CA ASP A 140 6.95 -1.61 15.26
C ASP A 140 6.12 -0.72 16.19
N LEU A 141 5.12 -1.27 16.88
CA LEU A 141 4.29 -0.50 17.83
C LEU A 141 5.11 0.10 18.98
N VAL A 142 6.09 -0.63 19.50
CA VAL A 142 6.98 -0.13 20.55
C VAL A 142 7.91 0.95 19.99
N LEU A 143 8.49 0.76 18.80
CA LEU A 143 9.30 1.80 18.14
C LEU A 143 8.50 3.07 17.81
N GLN A 144 7.23 2.95 17.45
CA GLN A 144 6.35 4.10 17.27
C GLN A 144 6.15 4.87 18.59
N GLY A 145 5.99 4.14 19.70
CA GLY A 145 5.96 4.74 21.05
C GLY A 145 7.25 5.50 21.34
N ILE A 146 8.40 4.91 21.01
CA ILE A 146 9.72 5.54 21.22
C ILE A 146 9.85 6.78 20.33
N SER A 147 9.55 6.66 19.04
CA SER A 147 9.59 7.78 18.09
C SER A 147 8.72 8.95 18.53
N LYS A 148 7.56 8.66 19.14
CA LYS A 148 6.67 9.67 19.72
C LYS A 148 7.30 10.37 20.92
N SER A 149 7.89 9.62 21.84
CA SER A 149 8.61 10.19 23.00
C SER A 149 9.83 11.00 22.58
N LEU A 150 10.58 10.52 21.59
CA LEU A 150 11.80 11.15 21.11
C LEU A 150 11.58 12.29 20.10
N HIS A 151 10.33 12.55 19.72
CA HIS A 151 9.93 13.52 18.69
C HIS A 151 10.68 13.39 17.35
N HIS A 152 11.19 12.19 17.03
CA HIS A 152 11.83 11.89 15.75
C HIS A 152 11.50 10.47 15.30
N LEU A 153 11.56 10.22 13.99
CA LEU A 153 11.22 8.91 13.44
C LEU A 153 12.40 7.95 13.55
N VAL A 154 12.20 6.86 14.30
CA VAL A 154 13.18 5.78 14.40
C VAL A 154 12.91 4.75 13.30
N SER A 155 13.91 4.50 12.46
CA SER A 155 13.83 3.49 11.41
C SER A 155 14.16 2.11 11.97
N MET A 156 13.20 1.17 11.88
CA MET A 156 13.42 -0.25 12.21
C MET A 156 14.63 -0.83 11.46
N LYS A 157 14.78 -0.47 10.17
CA LYS A 157 15.90 -0.94 9.35
C LYS A 157 17.25 -0.48 9.91
N ASN A 158 17.37 0.81 10.25
CA ASN A 158 18.62 1.37 10.76
C ASN A 158 18.96 0.74 12.11
N LEU A 159 17.95 0.57 12.97
CA LEU A 159 18.15 -0.05 14.28
C LEU A 159 18.59 -1.52 14.16
N ILE A 160 18.08 -2.28 13.18
CA ILE A 160 18.59 -3.63 12.89
C ILE A 160 20.06 -3.55 12.49
N GLU A 161 20.43 -2.65 11.57
CA GLU A 161 21.81 -2.49 11.08
C GLU A 161 22.78 -2.09 12.20
N GLU A 162 22.36 -1.25 13.14
CA GLU A 162 23.17 -0.80 14.28
C GLU A 162 23.25 -1.83 15.41
N THR A 163 22.28 -2.75 15.52
CA THR A 163 22.28 -3.82 16.54
C THR A 163 23.09 -5.07 16.13
N VAL A 164 23.65 -5.08 14.92
CA VAL A 164 24.51 -6.16 14.38
C VAL A 164 25.87 -5.61 13.93
N CYS A 165 26.80 -6.49 13.57
CA CYS A 165 28.10 -6.08 13.04
C CYS A 165 27.95 -5.51 11.61
N THR A 166 28.84 -4.59 11.20
CA THR A 166 28.84 -3.98 9.85
C THR A 166 28.84 -4.99 8.70
N SER A 167 29.52 -6.13 8.90
CA SER A 167 29.41 -7.31 8.02
C SER A 167 28.78 -8.44 8.82
N PRO A 168 27.43 -8.47 8.92
CA PRO A 168 26.76 -9.39 9.83
C PRO A 168 26.85 -10.81 9.29
N SER A 169 27.18 -11.75 10.19
CA SER A 169 27.02 -13.18 9.94
C SER A 169 25.69 -13.66 10.53
N GLU A 170 25.28 -14.87 10.20
CA GLU A 170 24.11 -15.53 10.82
C GLU A 170 24.19 -15.52 12.37
N PHE A 171 25.39 -15.67 12.94
CA PHE A 171 25.61 -15.60 14.39
C PHE A 171 25.26 -14.24 15.01
N CYS A 172 25.31 -13.14 14.25
CA CYS A 172 24.87 -11.82 14.72
C CYS A 172 23.36 -11.82 14.98
N TYR A 173 22.59 -12.37 14.05
CA TYR A 173 21.12 -12.44 14.13
C TYR A 173 20.65 -13.40 15.23
N TYR A 174 21.37 -14.51 15.46
CA TYR A 174 21.10 -15.41 16.59
C TYR A 174 21.58 -14.91 17.96
N ARG A 175 22.14 -13.69 18.03
CA ARG A 175 22.73 -13.14 19.26
C ARG A 175 23.84 -14.01 19.86
N GLN A 176 24.58 -14.73 19.00
CA GLN A 176 25.71 -15.58 19.37
C GLN A 176 27.07 -14.93 19.06
N CYS A 177 27.11 -13.86 18.26
CA CYS A 177 28.33 -13.14 17.93
C CYS A 177 28.94 -12.44 19.15
N VAL A 178 30.22 -12.69 19.43
CA VAL A 178 30.93 -12.12 20.58
C VAL A 178 30.98 -10.59 20.58
N ASN A 179 30.95 -9.96 19.40
CA ASN A 179 31.09 -8.52 19.23
C ASN A 179 29.78 -7.76 19.45
N CYS A 180 28.63 -8.31 19.04
CA CYS A 180 27.34 -7.60 19.08
C CYS A 180 26.28 -8.23 19.99
N ARG A 181 26.53 -9.41 20.58
CA ARG A 181 25.53 -10.10 21.44
C ARG A 181 25.07 -9.29 22.65
N GLN A 182 25.87 -8.33 23.11
CA GLN A 182 25.54 -7.47 24.26
C GLN A 182 24.89 -6.15 23.85
N LEU A 183 24.82 -5.83 22.54
CA LEU A 183 24.21 -4.59 22.09
C LEU A 183 22.69 -4.67 22.22
N LYS A 184 22.15 -3.78 23.05
CA LYS A 184 20.71 -3.61 23.23
C LYS A 184 20.18 -2.56 22.26
N ALA A 185 18.90 -2.70 21.93
CA ALA A 185 18.24 -1.68 21.11
C ALA A 185 18.10 -0.39 21.91
N SER A 186 17.80 -0.49 23.21
CA SER A 186 17.68 0.66 24.11
C SER A 186 18.96 1.50 24.20
N ASP A 187 20.14 0.87 24.28
CA ASP A 187 21.42 1.58 24.37
C ASP A 187 21.64 2.48 23.15
N ILE A 188 21.29 1.99 21.96
CA ILE A 188 21.40 2.73 20.70
C ILE A 188 20.35 3.84 20.63
N LEU A 189 19.12 3.52 21.03
CA LEU A 189 17.99 4.45 20.99
C LEU A 189 18.06 5.55 22.03
N SER A 190 18.87 5.40 23.08
CA SER A 190 19.05 6.41 24.13
C SER A 190 20.36 7.18 23.98
N ASP A 191 21.22 6.82 23.03
CA ASP A 191 22.49 7.48 22.81
C ASP A 191 22.29 8.93 22.34
N GLY A 192 22.89 9.87 23.08
CA GLY A 192 22.85 11.30 22.74
C GLY A 192 21.49 12.00 22.88
N ILE A 193 20.52 11.40 23.58
CA ILE A 193 19.18 11.96 23.74
C ILE A 193 19.02 12.70 25.08
N ASP A 194 18.45 13.91 25.00
CA ASP A 194 18.08 14.75 26.15
C ASP A 194 16.61 14.51 26.58
N ILE A 195 16.30 13.28 27.00
CA ILE A 195 15.00 12.90 27.56
C ILE A 195 15.22 12.27 28.93
N GLU A 196 14.42 12.69 29.91
CA GLU A 196 14.48 12.08 31.22
C GLU A 196 13.89 10.67 31.12
N ILE A 197 14.66 9.67 31.56
CA ILE A 197 14.25 8.27 31.51
C ILE A 197 12.95 8.01 32.32
N GLU A 198 12.63 8.91 33.25
CA GLU A 198 11.41 8.88 34.07
C GLU A 198 10.22 9.63 33.45
N ASP A 199 10.39 10.26 32.27
CA ASP A 199 9.31 10.93 31.56
C ASP A 199 8.19 9.95 31.20
N SER A 200 6.96 10.45 31.21
CA SER A 200 5.80 9.64 30.88
C SER A 200 5.80 9.24 29.40
N ALA A 201 5.58 7.96 29.14
CA ALA A 201 5.47 7.39 27.80
C ALA A 201 4.18 6.56 27.66
N SER A 202 3.76 6.36 26.41
CA SER A 202 2.59 5.55 26.06
C SER A 202 2.89 4.75 24.81
N TRP A 203 2.52 3.47 24.80
CA TRP A 203 2.74 2.57 23.67
C TRP A 203 1.66 1.50 23.61
N SER A 204 1.66 0.73 22.52
CA SER A 204 0.72 -0.38 22.35
C SER A 204 1.47 -1.67 22.11
N ILE A 205 0.87 -2.80 22.48
CA ILE A 205 1.44 -4.12 22.26
C ILE A 205 0.35 -5.17 22.14
N TRP A 206 0.48 -6.11 21.20
CA TRP A 206 -0.37 -7.29 21.14
C TRP A 206 0.09 -8.32 22.18
N LYS A 207 -0.83 -8.77 23.02
CA LYS A 207 -0.59 -9.91 23.95
C LYS A 207 -1.65 -10.98 23.76
N LYS A 208 -1.25 -12.23 23.99
CA LYS A 208 -2.16 -13.38 23.96
C LYS A 208 -2.84 -13.51 25.31
N LEU A 209 -4.14 -13.24 25.37
CA LEU A 209 -4.99 -13.39 26.55
C LEU A 209 -6.08 -14.41 26.24
N ASN A 210 -6.22 -15.44 27.08
CA ASN A 210 -7.29 -16.44 26.98
C ASN A 210 -7.48 -17.03 25.56
N SER A 211 -6.38 -17.34 24.88
CA SER A 211 -6.33 -17.88 23.51
C SER A 211 -6.64 -16.91 22.36
N ARG A 212 -6.86 -15.61 22.64
CA ARG A 212 -6.99 -14.57 21.62
C ARG A 212 -5.86 -13.55 21.76
N TYR A 213 -5.55 -12.86 20.68
CA TYR A 213 -4.66 -11.71 20.74
C TYR A 213 -5.48 -10.45 20.95
N GLU A 214 -5.08 -9.65 21.93
CA GLU A 214 -5.69 -8.37 22.27
C GLU A 214 -4.62 -7.28 22.22
N LEU A 215 -4.98 -6.13 21.65
CA LEU A 215 -4.12 -4.97 21.62
C LEU A 215 -4.26 -4.23 22.96
N LEU A 216 -3.16 -4.14 23.70
CA LEU A 216 -3.11 -3.41 24.95
C LEU A 216 -2.48 -2.05 24.73
N HIS A 217 -3.11 -1.01 25.28
CA HIS A 217 -2.54 0.32 25.37
C HIS A 217 -1.95 0.51 26.77
N LEU A 218 -0.65 0.76 26.83
CA LEU A 218 0.12 0.87 28.06
C LEU A 218 0.56 2.32 28.26
N THR A 219 0.63 2.74 29.51
CA THR A 219 1.23 4.00 29.94
C THR A 219 2.23 3.72 31.05
N GLY A 220 3.39 4.37 31.01
CA GLY A 220 4.48 4.12 31.95
C GLY A 220 5.56 5.17 31.81
N THR A 221 6.78 4.85 32.22
CA THR A 221 7.95 5.70 32.00
C THR A 221 8.63 5.38 30.68
N PHE A 222 9.45 6.29 30.18
CA PHE A 222 10.30 6.05 29.01
C PHE A 222 11.26 4.88 29.25
N ARG A 223 11.74 4.69 30.50
CA ARG A 223 12.47 3.49 30.94
C ARG A 223 11.74 2.20 30.60
N ALA A 224 10.47 2.10 31.01
CA ALA A 224 9.68 0.90 30.82
C ALA A 224 9.45 0.61 29.34
N LEU A 225 9.33 1.66 28.53
CA LEU A 225 9.24 1.54 27.07
C LEU A 225 10.53 1.00 26.44
N LEU A 226 11.69 1.48 26.90
CA LEU A 226 13.01 0.96 26.47
C LEU A 226 13.25 -0.49 26.89
N GLU A 227 12.79 -0.88 28.09
CA GLU A 227 12.86 -2.27 28.55
C GLU A 227 11.95 -3.19 27.71
N GLU A 228 10.78 -2.69 27.30
CA GLU A 228 9.85 -3.45 26.45
C GLU A 228 10.48 -3.73 25.07
N ILE A 229 11.14 -2.75 24.42
CA ILE A 229 11.79 -3.00 23.11
C ILE A 229 12.89 -4.05 23.23
N ASP A 230 13.72 -3.99 24.26
CA ASP A 230 14.80 -4.97 24.48
C ASP A 230 14.27 -6.39 24.72
N SER A 231 13.16 -6.51 25.45
CA SER A 231 12.51 -7.79 25.72
C SER A 231 12.01 -8.49 24.45
N LEU A 232 11.59 -7.70 23.44
CA LEU A 232 11.10 -8.18 22.15
C LEU A 232 12.24 -8.40 21.15
N TRP A 233 13.30 -7.60 21.25
CA TRP A 233 14.28 -7.42 20.18
C TRP A 233 14.99 -8.70 19.76
N SER A 234 15.39 -9.54 20.71
CA SER A 234 16.14 -10.77 20.41
C SER A 234 15.31 -11.74 19.54
N ASN A 235 14.03 -11.92 19.87
CA ASN A 235 13.15 -12.77 19.07
C ASN A 235 12.81 -12.14 17.72
N PHE A 236 12.62 -10.81 17.71
CA PHE A 236 12.37 -10.06 16.49
C PHE A 236 13.51 -10.18 15.48
N ILE A 237 14.77 -9.97 15.90
CA ILE A 237 15.94 -10.02 15.02
C ILE A 237 16.10 -11.41 14.38
N ILE A 238 15.94 -12.47 15.17
CA ILE A 238 16.02 -13.84 14.68
C ILE A 238 14.91 -14.09 13.65
N HIS A 239 13.68 -13.69 13.97
CA HIS A 239 12.56 -13.86 13.07
C HIS A 239 12.72 -13.04 11.78
N ASN A 240 13.18 -11.80 11.88
CA ASN A 240 13.48 -10.94 10.75
C ASN A 240 14.48 -11.61 9.79
N PHE A 241 15.59 -12.14 10.33
CA PHE A 241 16.57 -12.90 9.56
C PHE A 241 15.93 -14.08 8.83
N TYR A 242 15.20 -14.96 9.52
CA TYR A 242 14.52 -16.10 8.88
C TYR A 242 13.57 -15.67 7.78
N THR A 243 12.75 -14.63 7.99
CA THR A 243 11.81 -14.16 6.97
C THR A 243 12.52 -13.58 5.75
N ARG A 244 13.71 -13.01 5.92
CA ARG A 244 14.54 -12.52 4.82
C ARG A 244 15.14 -13.68 4.03
N GLU A 245 15.80 -14.62 4.71
CA GLU A 245 16.42 -15.79 4.07
C GLU A 245 15.37 -16.65 3.35
N GLN A 246 14.19 -16.85 3.94
CA GLN A 246 13.08 -17.55 3.28
C GLN A 246 12.61 -16.84 2.02
N ARG A 247 12.52 -15.50 2.05
CA ARG A 247 12.11 -14.70 0.90
C ARG A 247 13.14 -14.80 -0.22
N ASP A 248 14.41 -14.66 0.11
CA ASP A 248 15.52 -14.72 -0.83
C ASP A 248 15.62 -16.13 -1.45
N TYR A 249 15.44 -17.17 -0.63
CA TYR A 249 15.41 -18.56 -1.09
C TYR A 249 14.21 -18.85 -2.00
N ILE A 250 13.02 -18.34 -1.67
CA ILE A 250 11.83 -18.47 -2.55
C ILE A 250 12.05 -17.73 -3.87
N ALA A 251 12.66 -16.55 -3.86
CA ALA A 251 13.00 -15.80 -5.06
C ALA A 251 13.98 -16.59 -5.94
N LEU A 252 15.04 -17.15 -5.33
CA LEU A 252 16.00 -18.02 -6.02
C LEU A 252 15.32 -19.24 -6.64
N ILE A 253 14.45 -19.94 -5.90
CA ILE A 253 13.70 -21.07 -6.46
C ILE A 253 12.88 -20.63 -7.66
N LYS A 254 12.16 -19.50 -7.59
CA LYS A 254 11.34 -19.01 -8.71
C LYS A 254 12.18 -18.71 -9.95
N GLU A 255 13.37 -18.15 -9.79
CA GLU A 255 14.28 -17.87 -10.90
C GLU A 255 14.91 -19.13 -11.50
N THR A 256 15.20 -20.13 -10.66
CA THR A 256 15.92 -21.35 -11.06
C THR A 256 15.00 -22.52 -11.45
N SER A 257 13.72 -22.49 -11.07
CA SER A 257 12.80 -23.57 -11.38
C SER A 257 12.28 -23.48 -12.82
N THR A 258 12.52 -24.54 -13.60
CA THR A 258 11.90 -24.72 -14.92
C THR A 258 10.43 -25.12 -14.75
N ILE A 259 9.58 -24.67 -15.68
CA ILE A 259 8.10 -24.86 -15.71
C ILE A 259 7.65 -26.33 -15.53
N THR A 260 8.53 -27.31 -15.74
CA THR A 260 8.26 -28.75 -15.69
C THR A 260 8.20 -29.39 -14.30
N THR A 261 8.46 -28.67 -13.21
CA THR A 261 8.63 -29.31 -11.88
C THR A 261 7.32 -29.60 -11.12
N PHE A 262 6.14 -29.28 -11.67
CA PHE A 262 4.85 -29.42 -10.98
C PHE A 262 3.82 -30.30 -11.72
N GLU A 263 4.27 -31.33 -12.44
CA GLU A 263 3.41 -32.44 -12.84
C GLU A 263 3.50 -33.57 -11.79
N VAL A 264 2.63 -33.52 -10.78
CA VAL A 264 2.21 -34.69 -9.97
C VAL A 264 0.71 -34.58 -9.71
#